data_AF-A0A016V3N6-F1
#
_entry.id   AF-A0A016V3N6-F1
#
_cell.length_a   1.000
_cell.length_b   1.000
_cell.length_c   1.000
_cell.angle_alpha   90.00
_cell.angle_beta   90.00
_cell.angle_gamma   90.00
#
_symmetry.space_group_name_H-M   'P 1'
#
loop_
_entity.id
_entity.type
_entity.pdbx_description
1 polymer ?
#
loop_
_entity_poly.entity_id
_entity_poly.type
_entity_poly.pdbx_seq_one_letter_code
_entity_poly.pdbx_strand_id
1 'polypeptide(L)'
;MSSEIFRIFKSTVWAFKMRILPQYTSMAFFSVTKPKTDSYDNKALQDTLKVNLVMGKWAELPARVRKYVPYHLMHIACLDVTQFGSATMSEQVEKILGSMTTDQLSLKYENRREGKKALERVSFNPGTTLYIHELSFCEAIDSLIPPPQLINIKDLWFCGDILPKDFTTLLYSSIPSLCLTCDRLRQDCVLIIREYIKNFLEGRTNQTSCRISASGGLLRYVFEYLAGVGEDCMVNGPRRVHLITALEETPIHCFIDAVDSCT
;
A
#
# COMPACT_ATOMS: atom_id res chain seq x y z
N MET A 1 14.35 -19.72 28.22
CA MET A 1 14.12 -19.90 26.77
C MET A 1 15.46 -20.01 26.09
N SER A 2 15.71 -21.04 25.26
CA SER A 2 17.05 -21.32 24.72
C SER A 2 17.42 -20.36 23.58
N SER A 3 18.72 -20.09 23.43
CA SER A 3 19.32 -19.28 22.35
C SER A 3 18.93 -19.74 20.95
N GLU A 4 18.56 -21.00 20.81
CA GLU A 4 18.17 -21.64 19.55
C GLU A 4 16.79 -21.16 19.05
N ILE A 5 15.85 -20.87 19.95
CA ILE A 5 14.54 -20.31 19.60
C ILE A 5 14.69 -18.90 19.02
N PHE A 6 15.53 -18.06 19.65
CA PHE A 6 15.85 -16.73 19.14
C PHE A 6 16.57 -16.79 17.79
N ARG A 7 17.46 -17.78 17.59
CA ARG A 7 18.12 -18.02 16.32
C ARG A 7 17.10 -18.31 15.21
N ILE A 8 16.12 -19.18 15.47
CA ILE A 8 15.07 -19.50 14.51
C ILE A 8 14.28 -18.25 14.11
N PHE A 9 13.89 -17.39 15.07
CA PHE A 9 13.13 -16.19 14.74
C PHE A 9 13.93 -15.20 13.86
N LYS A 10 15.24 -15.08 14.06
CA LYS A 10 16.11 -14.18 13.29
C LYS A 10 16.51 -14.74 11.92
N SER A 11 16.71 -16.05 11.81
CA SER A 11 17.11 -16.74 10.59
C SER A 11 15.93 -17.13 9.70
N THR A 12 14.71 -16.71 10.04
CA THR A 12 13.49 -17.07 9.33
C THR A 12 12.75 -15.82 8.90
N VAL A 13 12.28 -15.81 7.66
CA VAL A 13 11.35 -14.82 7.16
C VAL A 13 9.95 -15.34 7.32
N TRP A 14 9.06 -14.51 7.84
CA TRP A 14 7.69 -14.86 8.14
C TRP A 14 6.73 -14.05 7.28
N ALA A 15 5.62 -14.67 6.93
CA ALA A 15 4.48 -14.00 6.36
C ALA A 15 3.23 -14.41 7.13
N PHE A 16 2.36 -13.44 7.38
CA PHE A 16 1.11 -13.64 8.10
C PHE A 16 -0.08 -13.23 7.24
N LYS A 17 -1.15 -14.01 7.35
CA LYS A 17 -2.45 -13.71 6.77
C LYS A 17 -3.48 -13.70 7.88
N MET A 18 -4.22 -12.60 8.00
CA MET A 18 -5.26 -12.38 8.99
C MET A 18 -6.56 -12.03 8.27
N ARG A 19 -7.63 -12.78 8.59
CA ARG A 19 -8.98 -12.46 8.12
C ARG A 19 -9.90 -12.21 9.31
N ILE A 20 -10.47 -11.03 9.35
CA ILE A 20 -11.35 -10.54 10.41
C ILE A 20 -12.78 -10.66 9.86
N LEU A 21 -13.47 -11.72 10.26
CA LEU A 21 -14.81 -12.06 9.82
C LEU A 21 -15.81 -11.73 10.94
N PRO A 22 -17.11 -11.54 10.63
CA PRO A 22 -18.10 -11.16 11.64
C PRO A 22 -18.18 -12.12 12.83
N GLN A 23 -17.98 -13.42 12.61
CA GLN A 23 -18.10 -14.43 13.67
C GLN A 23 -16.77 -14.82 14.32
N TYR A 24 -15.63 -14.63 13.64
CA TYR A 24 -14.32 -15.04 14.14
C TYR A 24 -13.16 -14.38 13.40
N THR A 25 -11.96 -14.46 13.96
CA THR A 25 -10.72 -14.10 13.27
C THR A 25 -9.92 -15.36 12.93
N SER A 26 -9.59 -15.55 11.66
CA SER A 26 -8.61 -16.56 11.25
C SER A 26 -7.24 -15.91 11.07
N MET A 27 -6.21 -16.68 11.39
CA MET A 27 -4.83 -16.28 11.19
C MET A 27 -4.06 -17.48 10.69
N ALA A 28 -3.22 -17.26 9.70
CA ALA A 28 -2.35 -18.27 9.12
C ALA A 28 -0.98 -17.66 8.88
N PHE A 29 0.01 -18.53 8.76
CA PHE A 29 1.37 -18.13 8.49
C PHE A 29 2.06 -19.11 7.55
N PHE A 30 3.13 -18.64 6.92
CA PHE A 30 4.17 -19.52 6.43
C PHE A 30 5.53 -18.88 6.72
N SER A 31 6.56 -19.69 6.60
CA SER A 31 7.91 -19.29 6.95
C SER A 31 8.92 -19.88 6.00
N VAL A 32 9.94 -19.09 5.65
CA VAL A 32 11.07 -19.51 4.82
C VAL A 32 12.36 -19.24 5.58
N THR A 33 13.22 -20.25 5.71
CA THR A 33 14.54 -20.06 6.31
C THR A 33 15.42 -19.23 5.38
N LYS A 34 16.09 -18.21 5.93
CA LYS A 34 17.04 -17.38 5.18
C LYS A 34 18.21 -18.26 4.69
N PRO A 35 18.68 -18.10 3.45
CA PRO A 35 19.90 -18.77 3.00
C PRO A 35 21.10 -18.34 3.86
N LYS A 36 22.05 -19.26 4.08
CA LYS A 36 23.21 -19.05 4.97
C LYS A 36 24.30 -18.14 4.39
N THR A 37 24.19 -17.75 3.12
CA THR A 37 25.16 -16.92 2.43
C THR A 37 24.69 -15.47 2.42
N ASP A 38 25.46 -14.58 3.06
CA ASP A 38 25.23 -13.13 3.10
C ASP A 38 25.42 -12.43 1.74
N SER A 39 25.78 -13.16 0.68
CA SER A 39 25.97 -12.60 -0.65
C SER A 39 24.77 -12.87 -1.57
N TYR A 40 24.13 -11.78 -1.99
CA TYR A 40 23.42 -11.63 -3.27
C TYR A 40 22.35 -12.68 -3.61
N ASP A 41 21.14 -12.48 -3.09
CA ASP A 41 19.97 -12.29 -3.96
C ASP A 41 18.71 -11.96 -3.13
N ASN A 42 18.62 -10.70 -2.69
CA ASN A 42 17.39 -10.17 -2.09
C ASN A 42 16.21 -10.31 -3.08
N LYS A 43 16.48 -10.24 -4.39
CA LYS A 43 15.50 -10.45 -5.45
C LYS A 43 14.98 -11.88 -5.51
N ALA A 44 15.84 -12.91 -5.47
CA ALA A 44 15.38 -14.30 -5.47
C ALA A 44 14.60 -14.66 -4.20
N LEU A 45 14.99 -14.12 -3.04
CA LEU A 45 14.22 -14.27 -1.80
C LEU A 45 12.87 -13.57 -1.91
N GLN A 46 12.81 -12.35 -2.44
CA GLN A 46 11.55 -11.64 -2.67
C GLN A 46 10.65 -12.34 -3.68
N ASP A 47 11.20 -12.85 -4.79
CA ASP A 47 10.44 -13.59 -5.79
C ASP A 47 9.94 -14.93 -5.21
N THR A 48 10.76 -15.61 -4.41
CA THR A 48 10.35 -16.81 -3.67
C THR A 48 9.23 -16.49 -2.66
N LEU A 49 9.34 -15.37 -1.93
CA LEU A 49 8.29 -14.92 -1.01
C LEU A 49 7.00 -14.59 -1.77
N LYS A 50 7.07 -13.89 -2.90
CA LYS A 50 5.91 -13.57 -3.76
C LYS A 50 5.23 -14.84 -4.28
N VAL A 51 6.00 -15.80 -4.81
CA VAL A 51 5.47 -17.07 -5.29
C VAL A 51 4.82 -17.85 -4.13
N ASN A 52 5.46 -17.92 -2.96
CA ASN A 52 4.89 -18.62 -1.80
C ASN A 52 3.72 -17.87 -1.14
N LEU A 53 3.62 -16.54 -1.24
CA LEU A 53 2.44 -15.80 -0.80
C LEU A 53 1.20 -16.22 -1.60
N VAL A 54 1.37 -16.50 -2.89
CA VAL A 54 0.29 -16.91 -3.80
C VAL A 54 0.04 -18.43 -3.76
N MET A 55 1.11 -19.22 -3.81
CA MET A 55 1.06 -20.68 -4.01
C MET A 55 1.35 -21.50 -2.74
N GLY A 56 1.79 -20.84 -1.67
CA GLY A 56 2.26 -21.50 -0.46
C GLY A 56 1.14 -22.18 0.32
N LYS A 57 1.45 -23.33 0.91
CA LYS A 57 0.58 -23.99 1.89
C LYS A 57 0.66 -23.20 3.20
N TRP A 58 -0.31 -22.33 3.43
CA TRP A 58 -0.46 -21.58 4.66
C TRP A 58 -0.83 -22.51 5.82
N ALA A 59 -0.06 -22.48 6.91
CA ALA A 59 -0.37 -23.18 8.14
C ALA A 59 -1.31 -22.33 9.00
N GLU A 60 -2.39 -22.92 9.51
CA GLU A 60 -3.27 -22.22 10.45
C GLU A 60 -2.52 -21.90 11.74
N LEU A 61 -2.74 -20.70 12.28
CA LEU A 61 -2.29 -20.31 13.62
C LEU A 61 -3.49 -20.35 14.60
N PRO A 62 -3.60 -21.38 15.44
CA PRO A 62 -4.75 -21.55 16.33
C PRO A 62 -4.90 -20.38 17.30
N ALA A 63 -6.14 -19.94 17.53
CA ALA A 63 -6.45 -18.77 18.39
C ALA A 63 -5.77 -18.83 19.77
N ARG A 64 -5.72 -20.02 20.37
CA ARG A 64 -5.11 -20.26 21.69
C ARG A 64 -3.61 -19.95 21.76
N VAL A 65 -2.88 -20.06 20.64
CA VAL A 65 -1.42 -19.84 20.63
C VAL A 65 -1.02 -18.43 20.18
N ARG A 66 -1.91 -17.69 19.50
CA ARG A 66 -1.59 -16.39 18.88
C ARG A 66 -0.97 -15.37 19.84
N LYS A 67 -1.43 -15.35 21.09
CA LYS A 67 -0.96 -14.40 22.12
C LYS A 67 0.45 -14.71 22.65
N TYR A 68 0.96 -15.91 22.41
CA TYR A 68 2.28 -16.35 22.87
C TYR A 68 3.36 -16.24 21.79
N VAL A 69 2.97 -15.88 20.56
CA VAL A 69 3.92 -15.70 19.45
C VAL A 69 4.65 -14.36 19.65
N PRO A 70 5.99 -14.35 19.64
CA PRO A 70 6.76 -13.13 19.87
C PRO A 70 6.95 -12.33 18.57
N TYR A 71 5.86 -11.77 18.02
CA TYR A 71 5.87 -11.07 16.72
C TYR A 71 6.94 -9.97 16.61
N HIS A 72 7.20 -9.25 17.70
CA HIS A 72 8.21 -8.19 17.78
C HIS A 72 9.66 -8.67 17.55
N LEU A 73 9.92 -9.98 17.65
CA LEU A 73 11.23 -10.58 17.37
C LEU A 73 11.34 -11.19 15.97
N MET A 74 10.24 -11.22 15.23
CA MET A 74 10.13 -11.91 13.95
C MET A 74 10.42 -10.95 12.81
N HIS A 75 11.17 -11.42 11.81
CA HIS A 75 11.27 -10.70 10.55
C HIS A 75 10.03 -11.00 9.70
N ILE A 76 9.02 -10.13 9.79
CA ILE A 76 7.77 -10.24 9.05
C ILE A 76 7.93 -9.52 7.72
N ALA A 77 8.14 -10.26 6.64
CA ALA A 77 8.27 -9.65 5.32
C ALA A 77 6.92 -9.22 4.74
N CYS A 78 5.83 -9.91 5.11
CA CYS A 78 4.52 -9.61 4.58
C CYS A 78 3.43 -9.86 5.62
N LEU A 79 2.54 -8.89 5.74
CA LEU A 79 1.32 -8.97 6.53
C LEU A 79 0.12 -8.70 5.61
N ASP A 80 -0.75 -9.69 5.42
CA ASP A 80 -2.00 -9.58 4.67
C ASP A 80 -3.17 -9.55 5.66
N VAL A 81 -3.87 -8.42 5.76
CA VAL A 81 -5.02 -8.21 6.62
C VAL A 81 -6.24 -7.97 5.75
N THR A 82 -7.29 -8.78 5.93
CA THR A 82 -8.58 -8.56 5.28
C THR A 82 -9.68 -8.47 6.32
N GLN A 83 -10.42 -7.36 6.34
CA GLN A 83 -11.59 -7.14 7.17
C GLN A 83 -12.86 -7.23 6.29
N PHE A 84 -13.85 -8.01 6.75
CA PHE A 84 -15.09 -8.30 6.01
C PHE A 84 -16.33 -7.73 6.70
N GLY A 85 -17.23 -7.15 5.91
CA GLY A 85 -18.52 -6.61 6.36
C GLY A 85 -18.38 -5.61 7.50
N SER A 86 -19.25 -5.78 8.49
CA SER A 86 -19.25 -5.00 9.74
C SER A 86 -18.36 -5.61 10.84
N ALA A 87 -17.49 -6.57 10.53
CA ALA A 87 -16.64 -7.22 11.52
C ALA A 87 -15.71 -6.20 12.20
N THR A 88 -15.71 -6.19 13.53
CA THR A 88 -14.85 -5.31 14.33
C THR A 88 -13.59 -6.05 14.78
N MET A 89 -12.48 -5.32 14.86
CA MET A 89 -11.26 -5.86 15.43
C MET A 89 -11.41 -5.99 16.94
N SER A 90 -11.10 -7.19 17.46
CA SER A 90 -11.04 -7.41 18.90
C SER A 90 -9.77 -6.80 19.50
N GLU A 91 -9.78 -6.52 20.79
CA GLU A 91 -8.61 -6.02 21.52
C GLU A 91 -7.39 -6.95 21.36
N GLN A 92 -7.63 -8.27 21.29
CA GLN A 92 -6.56 -9.25 21.04
C GLN A 92 -5.93 -9.06 19.67
N VAL A 93 -6.73 -8.84 18.63
CA VAL A 93 -6.24 -8.60 17.27
C VAL A 93 -5.45 -7.30 17.20
N GLU A 94 -5.97 -6.23 17.81
CA GLU A 94 -5.28 -4.95 17.88
C GLU A 94 -3.93 -5.05 18.59
N LYS A 95 -3.83 -5.83 19.68
CA LYS A 95 -2.56 -6.11 20.37
C LYS A 95 -1.58 -6.89 19.50
N ILE A 96 -2.06 -7.87 18.75
CA ILE A 96 -1.23 -8.65 17.82
C ILE A 96 -0.66 -7.73 16.74
N LEU A 97 -1.51 -6.97 16.04
CA LEU A 97 -1.09 -6.02 15.00
C LEU A 97 -0.11 -4.98 15.57
N GLY A 98 -0.40 -4.47 16.78
CA GLY A 98 0.47 -3.54 17.53
C GLY A 98 1.86 -4.05 17.85
N SER A 99 2.08 -5.36 17.78
CA SER A 99 3.38 -6.01 18.05
C SER A 99 4.14 -6.38 16.78
N MET A 100 3.57 -6.12 15.60
CA MET A 100 4.16 -6.47 14.31
C MET A 100 4.86 -5.26 13.68
N THR A 101 6.05 -5.51 13.17
CA THR A 101 6.74 -4.60 12.23
C THR A 101 6.94 -5.35 10.92
N THR A 102 6.55 -4.76 9.79
CA THR A 102 6.54 -5.44 8.48
C THR A 102 7.26 -4.64 7.39
N ASP A 103 7.78 -5.34 6.38
CA ASP A 103 8.30 -4.74 5.14
C ASP A 103 7.19 -4.50 4.10
N GLN A 104 6.07 -5.22 4.23
CA GLN A 104 4.91 -5.07 3.35
C GLN A 104 3.61 -5.26 4.12
N LEU A 105 2.65 -4.38 3.89
CA LEU A 105 1.27 -4.53 4.34
C LEU A 105 0.33 -4.60 3.14
N SER A 106 -0.47 -5.66 3.05
CA SER A 106 -1.66 -5.75 2.20
C SER A 106 -2.88 -5.60 3.09
N LEU A 107 -3.52 -4.45 3.06
CA LEU A 107 -4.72 -4.14 3.84
C LEU A 107 -5.93 -4.07 2.92
N LYS A 108 -6.93 -4.91 3.21
CA LYS A 108 -8.22 -4.92 2.53
C LYS A 108 -9.33 -4.76 3.55
N TYR A 109 -10.29 -3.88 3.31
CA TYR A 109 -11.35 -3.61 4.29
C TYR A 109 -12.67 -3.24 3.63
N GLU A 110 -13.77 -3.61 4.26
CA GLU A 110 -15.12 -3.13 3.91
C GLU A 110 -15.57 -2.03 4.90
N ASN A 111 -15.06 -2.03 6.12
CA ASN A 111 -15.29 -0.98 7.09
C ASN A 111 -14.05 -0.09 7.22
N ARG A 112 -14.14 1.15 6.75
CA ARG A 112 -13.04 2.12 6.77
C ARG A 112 -12.49 2.41 8.15
N ARG A 113 -13.33 2.45 9.19
CA ARG A 113 -12.88 2.67 10.56
C ARG A 113 -11.99 1.53 11.04
N GLU A 114 -12.35 0.29 10.70
CA GLU A 114 -11.54 -0.89 11.04
C GLU A 114 -10.27 -0.97 10.19
N GLY A 115 -10.33 -0.61 8.91
CA GLY A 115 -9.16 -0.44 8.05
C GLY A 115 -8.16 0.56 8.64
N LYS A 116 -8.65 1.73 9.08
CA LYS A 116 -7.85 2.76 9.74
C LYS A 116 -7.17 2.24 11.00
N LYS A 117 -7.93 1.59 11.89
CA LYS A 117 -7.38 1.00 13.11
C LYS A 117 -6.27 -0.02 12.79
N ALA A 118 -6.42 -0.84 11.76
CA ALA A 118 -5.39 -1.82 11.39
C ALA A 118 -4.11 -1.11 10.94
N LEU A 119 -4.24 -0.09 10.09
CA LEU A 119 -3.14 0.74 9.62
C LEU A 119 -2.43 1.47 10.78
N GLU A 120 -3.19 1.92 11.78
CA GLU A 120 -2.69 2.58 12.99
C GLU A 120 -1.93 1.70 13.98
N ARG A 121 -2.10 0.38 13.92
CA ARG A 121 -1.42 -0.53 14.83
C ARG A 121 -0.15 -1.13 14.26
N VAL A 122 -0.08 -1.33 12.96
CA VAL A 122 1.09 -1.96 12.34
C VAL A 122 2.26 -0.97 12.27
N SER A 123 3.45 -1.42 12.66
CA SER A 123 4.68 -0.67 12.46
C SER A 123 5.36 -1.05 11.13
N PHE A 124 6.09 -0.12 10.54
CA PHE A 124 6.69 -0.29 9.21
C PHE A 124 8.20 -0.14 9.26
N ASN A 125 8.93 -1.09 8.66
CA ASN A 125 10.36 -0.97 8.44
C ASN A 125 10.66 0.13 7.41
N PRO A 126 11.83 0.78 7.43
CA PRO A 126 12.23 1.70 6.37
C PRO A 126 12.19 1.03 5.00
N GLY A 127 11.55 1.68 4.02
CA GLY A 127 11.42 1.15 2.67
C GLY A 127 10.18 0.26 2.46
N THR A 128 9.19 0.32 3.37
CA THR A 128 8.00 -0.53 3.31
C THR A 128 7.13 -0.26 2.09
N THR A 129 6.48 -1.31 1.58
CA THR A 129 5.43 -1.21 0.56
C THR A 129 4.04 -1.37 1.19
N LEU A 130 3.12 -0.44 0.90
CA LEU A 130 1.72 -0.51 1.32
C LEU A 130 0.80 -0.78 0.13
N TYR A 131 -0.06 -1.79 0.27
CA TYR A 131 -1.20 -2.04 -0.60
C TYR A 131 -2.47 -1.86 0.22
N ILE A 132 -3.32 -0.90 -0.13
CA ILE A 132 -4.55 -0.57 0.57
C ILE A 132 -5.70 -0.68 -0.44
N HIS A 133 -6.70 -1.50 -0.15
CA HIS A 133 -7.86 -1.71 -1.01
C HIS A 133 -9.15 -1.66 -0.19
N GLU A 134 -9.96 -0.65 -0.45
CA GLU A 134 -11.31 -0.55 0.08
C GLU A 134 -12.27 -1.38 -0.78
N LEU A 135 -13.05 -2.24 -0.13
CA LEU A 135 -13.94 -3.20 -0.77
C LEU A 135 -15.42 -2.81 -0.68
N SER A 136 -15.76 -1.75 0.06
CA SER A 136 -17.15 -1.33 0.29
C SER A 136 -17.77 -0.56 -0.88
N PHE A 137 -16.94 0.03 -1.76
CA PHE A 137 -17.36 0.93 -2.84
C PHE A 137 -18.28 2.08 -2.38
N CYS A 138 -18.27 2.39 -1.08
CA CYS A 138 -19.06 3.45 -0.48
C CYS A 138 -18.29 4.76 -0.48
N GLU A 139 -19.02 5.88 -0.49
CA GLU A 139 -18.39 7.19 -0.37
C GLU A 139 -17.71 7.33 1.00
N ALA A 140 -16.45 7.73 0.95
CA ALA A 140 -15.66 8.08 2.10
C ALA A 140 -16.26 9.27 2.85
N ILE A 141 -16.38 9.14 4.17
CA ILE A 141 -16.73 10.25 5.08
C ILE A 141 -15.60 10.61 6.04
N ASP A 142 -14.69 9.68 6.29
CA ASP A 142 -13.58 9.82 7.22
C ASP A 142 -12.23 9.59 6.53
N SER A 143 -11.21 10.28 7.03
CA SER A 143 -9.82 10.13 6.58
C SER A 143 -9.23 8.80 7.04
N LEU A 144 -8.61 8.07 6.11
CA LEU A 144 -7.95 6.79 6.40
C LEU A 144 -6.48 6.96 6.80
N ILE A 145 -5.75 7.86 6.13
CA ILE A 145 -4.28 7.83 6.12
C ILE A 145 -3.72 8.97 6.98
N PRO A 146 -3.17 8.67 8.17
CA PRO A 146 -2.51 9.69 8.98
C PRO A 146 -1.04 9.89 8.53
N PRO A 147 -0.56 11.14 8.45
CA PRO A 147 0.80 11.44 7.97
C PRO A 147 1.96 10.68 8.67
N PRO A 148 1.95 10.46 10.00
CA PRO A 148 3.07 9.79 10.68
C PRO A 148 3.36 8.37 10.19
N GLN A 149 2.36 7.68 9.61
CA GLN A 149 2.53 6.32 9.10
C GLN A 149 3.25 6.26 7.75
N LEU A 150 3.40 7.39 7.06
CA LEU A 150 3.97 7.44 5.72
C LEU A 150 5.50 7.61 5.72
N ILE A 151 6.12 7.92 6.86
CA ILE A 151 7.55 8.27 6.97
C ILE A 151 8.46 7.16 6.43
N ASN A 152 8.13 5.90 6.72
CA ASN A 152 8.96 4.74 6.36
C ASN A 152 8.54 4.09 5.03
N ILE A 153 7.58 4.67 4.31
CA ILE A 153 6.95 4.06 3.14
C ILE A 153 7.69 4.48 1.87
N LYS A 154 8.03 3.51 1.04
CA LYS A 154 8.65 3.73 -0.27
C LYS A 154 7.65 3.67 -1.42
N ASP A 155 6.74 2.71 -1.35
CA ASP A 155 5.77 2.45 -2.40
C ASP A 155 4.38 2.34 -1.76
N LEU A 156 3.40 3.08 -2.29
CA LEU A 156 2.02 3.03 -1.81
C LEU A 156 1.04 2.86 -2.97
N TRP A 157 0.22 1.82 -2.85
CA TRP A 157 -0.84 1.48 -3.79
C TRP A 157 -2.16 1.57 -3.06
N PHE A 158 -3.00 2.52 -3.46
CA PHE A 158 -4.32 2.73 -2.89
C PHE A 158 -5.39 2.49 -3.95
N CYS A 159 -6.41 1.70 -3.61
CA CYS A 159 -7.61 1.49 -4.42
C CYS A 159 -8.86 1.74 -3.56
N GLY A 160 -9.72 2.65 -3.98
CA GLY A 160 -10.96 3.00 -3.28
C GLY A 160 -11.34 4.45 -3.48
N ASP A 161 -12.11 5.01 -2.56
CA ASP A 161 -12.51 6.43 -2.59
C ASP A 161 -11.58 7.29 -1.72
N ILE A 162 -10.95 8.32 -2.30
CA ILE A 162 -9.94 9.12 -1.62
C ILE A 162 -10.50 10.51 -1.31
N LEU A 163 -10.56 10.86 -0.03
CA LEU A 163 -10.92 12.22 0.40
C LEU A 163 -9.85 13.23 -0.02
N PRO A 164 -10.20 14.50 -0.30
CA PRO A 164 -9.23 15.54 -0.64
C PRO A 164 -8.07 15.66 0.35
N LYS A 165 -8.36 15.55 1.65
CA LYS A 165 -7.34 15.60 2.70
C LYS A 165 -6.34 14.45 2.61
N ASP A 166 -6.82 13.23 2.36
CA ASP A 166 -5.96 12.06 2.17
C ASP A 166 -5.19 12.17 0.85
N PHE A 167 -5.84 12.67 -0.21
CA PHE A 167 -5.25 12.93 -1.52
C PHE A 167 -4.06 13.89 -1.42
N THR A 168 -4.26 15.05 -0.78
CA THR A 168 -3.20 16.02 -0.51
C THR A 168 -2.09 15.41 0.34
N THR A 169 -2.44 14.70 1.42
CA THR A 169 -1.46 14.04 2.29
C THR A 169 -0.57 13.07 1.50
N LEU A 170 -1.15 12.30 0.59
CA LEU A 170 -0.44 11.35 -0.25
C LEU A 170 0.45 12.04 -1.29
N LEU A 171 -0.12 12.94 -2.10
CA LEU A 171 0.60 13.59 -3.20
C LEU A 171 1.75 14.50 -2.74
N TYR A 172 1.67 15.05 -1.53
CA TYR A 172 2.70 15.89 -0.94
C TYR A 172 3.56 15.16 0.11
N SER A 173 3.43 13.83 0.21
CA SER A 173 4.28 13.00 1.08
C SER A 173 5.71 12.89 0.54
N SER A 174 6.60 12.30 1.35
CA SER A 174 7.95 11.91 0.94
C SER A 174 8.01 10.56 0.20
N ILE A 175 6.86 9.93 -0.08
CA ILE A 175 6.81 8.61 -0.71
C ILE A 175 7.25 8.73 -2.18
N PRO A 176 8.31 8.02 -2.62
CA PRO A 176 8.81 8.13 -3.99
C PRO A 176 7.88 7.55 -5.07
N SER A 177 7.13 6.48 -4.77
CA SER A 177 6.24 5.81 -5.72
C SER A 177 4.80 5.72 -5.19
N LEU A 178 3.86 6.29 -5.95
CA LEU A 178 2.44 6.28 -5.62
C LEU A 178 1.62 5.66 -6.76
N CYS A 179 0.65 4.83 -6.42
CA CYS A 179 -0.38 4.35 -7.34
C CYS A 179 -1.75 4.54 -6.70
N LEU A 180 -2.48 5.55 -7.15
CA LEU A 180 -3.79 5.95 -6.63
C LEU A 180 -4.86 5.57 -7.65
N THR A 181 -5.64 4.55 -7.35
CA THR A 181 -6.78 4.11 -8.16
C THR A 181 -8.06 4.54 -7.47
N CYS A 182 -8.74 5.51 -8.06
CA CYS A 182 -9.97 6.07 -7.53
C CYS A 182 -11.15 5.38 -8.22
N ASP A 183 -12.05 4.77 -7.44
CA ASP A 183 -13.29 4.22 -8.01
C ASP A 183 -14.10 5.32 -8.70
N ARG A 184 -14.15 6.51 -8.08
CA ARG A 184 -14.67 7.75 -8.63
C ARG A 184 -13.75 8.90 -8.25
N LEU A 185 -13.31 9.70 -9.23
CA LEU A 185 -12.56 10.91 -8.92
C LEU A 185 -13.53 11.98 -8.42
N ARG A 186 -13.34 12.44 -7.18
CA ARG A 186 -14.14 13.52 -6.61
C ARG A 186 -13.77 14.87 -7.24
N GLN A 187 -14.77 15.73 -7.42
CA GLN A 187 -14.59 17.02 -8.11
C GLN A 187 -13.62 17.96 -7.38
N ASP A 188 -13.61 17.92 -6.06
CA ASP A 188 -12.70 18.67 -5.19
C ASP A 188 -11.23 18.22 -5.30
N CYS A 189 -10.98 16.96 -5.69
CA CYS A 189 -9.65 16.45 -5.98
C CYS A 189 -9.06 16.96 -7.31
N VAL A 190 -9.89 17.45 -8.24
CA VAL A 190 -9.44 17.96 -9.57
C VAL A 190 -8.40 19.07 -9.43
N LEU A 191 -8.63 20.03 -8.54
CA LEU A 191 -7.70 21.14 -8.32
C LEU A 191 -6.39 20.67 -7.69
N ILE A 192 -6.46 19.70 -6.78
CA ILE A 192 -5.29 19.12 -6.11
C ILE A 192 -4.41 18.40 -7.14
N ILE A 193 -5.01 17.58 -8.02
CA ILE A 193 -4.29 16.87 -9.08
C ILE A 193 -3.64 17.87 -10.04
N ARG A 194 -4.37 18.92 -10.42
CA ARG A 194 -3.88 19.96 -11.33
C ARG A 194 -2.64 20.66 -10.77
N GLU A 195 -2.69 21.05 -9.50
CA GLU A 195 -1.57 21.70 -8.82
C GLU A 195 -0.39 20.74 -8.66
N TYR A 196 -0.66 19.48 -8.29
CA TYR A 196 0.36 18.45 -8.19
C TYR A 196 1.11 18.22 -9.50
N ILE A 197 0.40 18.08 -10.64
CA ILE A 197 1.05 17.89 -11.95
C ILE A 197 1.98 19.05 -12.29
N LYS A 198 1.56 20.30 -12.04
CA LYS A 198 2.42 21.48 -12.25
C LYS A 198 3.67 21.42 -11.37
N ASN A 199 3.48 21.21 -10.07
CA ASN A 199 4.57 21.11 -9.11
C ASN A 199 5.51 19.94 -9.44
N PHE A 200 4.98 18.83 -9.93
CA PHE A 200 5.76 17.69 -10.39
C PHE A 200 6.64 18.10 -11.57
N LEU A 201 6.06 18.62 -12.66
CA LEU A 201 6.81 19.05 -13.84
C LEU A 201 7.86 20.12 -13.50
N GLU A 202 7.61 20.97 -12.51
CA GLU A 202 8.56 21.99 -12.04
C GLU A 202 9.64 21.45 -11.09
N GLY A 203 9.63 20.16 -10.76
CA GLY A 203 10.62 19.54 -9.87
C GLY A 203 10.43 19.82 -8.38
N ARG A 204 9.24 20.29 -7.97
CA ARG A 204 8.91 20.69 -6.59
C ARG A 204 8.27 19.58 -5.75
N THR A 205 8.30 18.34 -6.24
CA THR A 205 7.72 17.17 -5.56
C THR A 205 8.79 16.10 -5.30
N ASN A 206 8.59 15.31 -4.25
CA ASN A 206 9.49 14.22 -3.85
C ASN A 206 9.27 12.95 -4.69
N GLN A 207 8.09 12.82 -5.31
CA GLN A 207 7.74 11.64 -6.09
C GLN A 207 8.64 11.51 -7.31
N THR A 208 9.10 10.28 -7.52
CA THR A 208 9.80 9.83 -8.73
C THR A 208 8.81 9.21 -9.73
N SER A 209 7.75 8.58 -9.22
CA SER A 209 6.65 8.07 -10.03
C SER A 209 5.32 8.20 -9.27
N CYS A 210 4.27 8.58 -9.98
CA CYS A 210 2.91 8.61 -9.51
C CYS A 210 1.97 8.14 -10.62
N ARG A 211 1.07 7.22 -10.31
CA ARG A 211 -0.04 6.85 -11.17
C ARG A 211 -1.33 7.28 -10.52
N ILE A 212 -2.11 8.10 -11.21
CA ILE A 212 -3.48 8.44 -10.80
C ILE A 212 -4.42 7.83 -11.82
N SER A 213 -5.28 6.92 -11.37
CA SER A 213 -6.25 6.24 -12.22
C SER A 213 -7.64 6.57 -11.72
N ALA A 214 -8.56 6.90 -12.63
CA ALA A 214 -9.95 7.11 -12.28
C ALA A 214 -10.87 6.74 -13.45
N SER A 215 -12.08 6.30 -13.11
CA SER A 215 -13.17 6.20 -14.08
C SER A 215 -13.72 7.61 -14.37
N GLY A 216 -14.13 7.85 -15.63
CA GLY A 216 -14.75 9.11 -16.04
C GLY A 216 -13.78 10.17 -16.58
N GLY A 217 -14.32 11.10 -17.38
CA GLY A 217 -13.55 12.10 -18.13
C GLY A 217 -12.89 13.20 -17.29
N LEU A 218 -12.97 13.17 -15.95
CA LEU A 218 -12.41 14.22 -15.10
C LEU A 218 -10.88 14.28 -15.16
N LEU A 219 -10.19 13.13 -15.23
CA LEU A 219 -8.73 13.12 -15.43
C LEU A 219 -8.35 13.69 -16.80
N ARG A 220 -9.13 13.40 -17.85
CA ARG A 220 -8.96 14.01 -19.17
C ARG A 220 -9.12 15.53 -19.09
N TYR A 221 -10.16 16.01 -18.43
CA TYR A 221 -10.39 17.43 -18.23
C TYR A 221 -9.24 18.12 -17.49
N VAL A 222 -8.70 17.52 -16.42
CA VAL A 222 -7.51 18.04 -15.73
C VAL A 222 -6.32 18.13 -16.69
N PHE A 223 -6.09 17.08 -17.46
CA PHE A 223 -4.96 17.00 -18.37
C PHE A 223 -5.06 18.04 -19.50
N GLU A 224 -6.19 18.10 -20.20
CA GLU A 224 -6.41 19.04 -21.31
C GLU A 224 -6.38 20.50 -20.85
N TYR A 225 -6.80 20.78 -19.61
CA TYR A 225 -6.66 22.11 -19.01
C TYR A 225 -5.19 22.54 -18.89
N LEU A 226 -4.28 21.59 -18.66
CA LEU A 226 -2.85 21.84 -18.47
C LEU A 226 -2.06 21.80 -19.79
N ALA A 227 -2.33 20.78 -20.61
CA ALA A 227 -1.57 20.48 -21.82
C ALA A 227 -2.16 21.13 -23.09
N GLY A 228 -3.48 21.35 -23.11
CA GLY A 228 -4.24 21.68 -24.31
C GLY A 228 -5.20 20.55 -24.71
N VAL A 229 -6.29 20.89 -25.40
CA VAL A 229 -7.28 19.92 -25.88
C VAL A 229 -6.65 18.97 -26.89
N GLY A 230 -6.89 17.67 -26.73
CA GLY A 230 -6.33 16.65 -27.63
C GLY A 230 -4.93 16.14 -27.24
N GLU A 231 -4.23 16.81 -26.31
CA GLU A 231 -2.89 16.41 -25.89
C GLU A 231 -2.92 15.21 -24.92
N ASP A 232 -1.90 14.35 -25.02
CA ASP A 232 -1.73 13.14 -24.20
C ASP A 232 -0.38 13.09 -23.45
N CYS A 233 0.48 14.10 -23.65
CA CYS A 233 1.82 14.14 -23.07
C CYS A 233 2.23 15.56 -22.66
N MET A 234 2.79 15.71 -21.46
CA MET A 234 3.50 16.91 -20.99
C MET A 234 4.91 16.53 -20.56
N VAL A 235 5.90 17.36 -20.88
CA VAL A 235 7.31 17.11 -20.54
C VAL A 235 7.96 18.41 -20.04
N ASN A 236 8.76 18.30 -18.98
CA ASN A 236 9.68 19.35 -18.56
C ASN A 236 10.99 18.72 -18.05
N GLY A 237 12.06 18.82 -18.84
CA GLY A 237 13.33 18.16 -18.55
C GLY A 237 13.16 16.64 -18.39
N PRO A 238 13.62 16.02 -17.30
CA PRO A 238 13.48 14.57 -17.06
C PRO A 238 12.06 14.16 -16.64
N ARG A 239 11.16 15.11 -16.38
CA ARG A 239 9.83 14.83 -15.82
C ARG A 239 8.78 14.82 -16.91
N ARG A 240 7.93 13.81 -16.87
CA ARG A 240 6.94 13.52 -17.91
C ARG A 240 5.60 13.15 -17.28
N VAL A 241 4.52 13.61 -17.90
CA VAL A 241 3.15 13.23 -17.54
C VAL A 241 2.42 12.77 -18.78
N HIS A 242 1.78 11.61 -18.67
CA HIS A 242 1.10 10.93 -19.75
C HIS A 242 -0.31 10.58 -19.39
N LEU A 243 -1.21 10.86 -20.32
CA LEU A 243 -2.54 10.30 -20.27
C LEU A 243 -2.60 9.08 -21.18
N ILE A 244 -3.02 7.95 -20.62
CA ILE A 244 -3.39 6.77 -21.39
C ILE A 244 -4.88 6.58 -21.22
N THR A 245 -5.61 6.83 -22.30
CA THR A 245 -7.01 6.44 -22.47
C THR A 245 -7.00 5.05 -23.09
N ALA A 246 -7.22 4.02 -22.29
CA ALA A 246 -7.68 2.77 -22.87
C ALA A 246 -9.16 2.96 -23.30
N LEU A 247 -9.68 2.07 -24.16
CA LEU A 247 -11.02 2.11 -24.78
C LEU A 247 -12.12 2.59 -23.82
N GLU A 248 -13.19 3.21 -24.34
CA GLU A 248 -14.24 4.01 -23.65
C GLU A 248 -14.80 3.46 -22.32
N GLU A 249 -14.64 2.16 -22.02
CA GLU A 249 -15.11 1.49 -20.80
C GLU A 249 -14.02 1.27 -19.72
N THR A 250 -12.79 1.72 -19.95
CA THR A 250 -11.65 1.49 -19.04
C THR A 250 -11.22 2.76 -18.29
N PRO A 251 -10.66 2.63 -17.08
CA PRO A 251 -10.19 3.79 -16.32
C PRO A 251 -9.12 4.57 -17.09
N ILE A 252 -9.22 5.90 -17.06
CA ILE A 252 -8.18 6.78 -17.59
C ILE A 252 -7.00 6.73 -16.62
N HIS A 253 -5.81 6.53 -17.16
CA HIS A 253 -4.58 6.47 -16.38
C HIS A 253 -3.70 7.69 -16.66
N CYS A 254 -3.42 8.46 -15.63
CA CYS A 254 -2.40 9.50 -15.64
C CYS A 254 -1.11 8.93 -15.04
N PHE A 255 -0.11 8.71 -15.89
CA PHE A 255 1.24 8.26 -15.49
C PHE A 255 2.14 9.49 -15.37
N ILE A 256 2.77 9.65 -14.22
CA ILE A 256 3.58 10.82 -13.85
C ILE A 256 4.94 10.26 -13.45
N ASP A 257 5.94 10.38 -14.32
CA ASP A 257 7.22 9.71 -14.16
C ASP A 257 8.39 10.69 -14.33
N ALA A 258 9.39 10.56 -13.47
CA ALA A 258 10.71 11.14 -13.67
C ALA A 258 11.58 10.09 -14.35
N VAL A 259 11.99 10.36 -15.58
CA VAL A 259 12.99 9.54 -16.26
C VAL A 259 14.32 9.89 -15.61
N ASP A 260 14.90 8.96 -14.87
CA ASP A 260 16.29 9.08 -14.45
C ASP A 260 17.14 9.18 -15.72
N SER A 261 17.63 10.38 -16.01
CA SER A 261 18.74 10.53 -16.94
C SER A 261 19.90 9.81 -16.29
N CYS A 262 20.17 8.58 -16.74
CA CYS A 262 21.38 7.87 -16.41
C CYS A 262 22.56 8.79 -16.73
N THR A 263 23.21 9.30 -15.68
CA THR A 263 24.52 9.94 -15.72
C THR A 263 25.47 9.14 -14.85
#